data_AF-A0A7S1G8Y1-F1
#
_entry.id   AF-A0A7S1G8Y1-F1
#
_cell.length_a   1.000
_cell.length_b   1.000
_cell.length_c   1.000
_cell.angle_alpha   90.00
_cell.angle_beta   90.00
_cell.angle_gamma   90.00
#
_symmetry.space_group_name_H-M   'P 1'
#
loop_
_entity.id
_entity.type
_entity.pdbx_description
1 polymer ?
#
loop_
_entity_poly.entity_id
_entity_poly.type
_entity_poly.pdbx_seq_one_letter_code
_entity_poly.pdbx_strand_id
1 'polypeptide(L)'
;AGLEPSRLLRATTLGVATSRPTLQLTTALAVLADLRHARAHGFAVDSDLHLLFLLTPRPPPIQTVDQFWQRFQRIFDGLPAGLRRVGTLVGISAERLRHWAHHPPPFGGGGAEAERYRRFFAALVLLDVIEEKKVATVASEYGQ
;
A
#
# COMPACT_ATOMS: atom_id res chain seq x y z
N ALA A 1 -50.37 14.32 12.51
CA ALA A 1 -49.08 14.88 12.09
C ALA A 1 -48.58 14.04 10.91
N GLY A 2 -48.62 14.59 9.71
CA GLY A 2 -48.24 13.88 8.49
C GLY A 2 -46.74 13.63 8.45
N LEU A 3 -46.35 12.37 8.31
CA LEU A 3 -44.98 12.01 7.95
C LEU A 3 -44.81 12.40 6.47
N GLU A 4 -44.09 13.50 6.25
CA GLU A 4 -43.57 13.91 4.93
C GLU A 4 -42.94 12.69 4.24
N PRO A 5 -43.12 12.53 2.90
CA PRO A 5 -42.62 11.39 2.17
C PRO A 5 -41.13 11.24 2.45
N SER A 6 -40.82 10.15 3.15
CA SER A 6 -39.51 9.72 3.57
C SER A 6 -38.52 9.95 2.44
N ARG A 7 -37.48 10.77 2.68
CA ARG A 7 -36.33 10.91 1.77
C ARG A 7 -35.80 9.51 1.47
N LEU A 8 -36.16 8.96 0.31
CA LEU A 8 -35.75 7.63 -0.12
C LEU A 8 -34.23 7.65 -0.36
N LEU A 9 -33.47 7.17 0.62
CA LEU A 9 -32.03 6.98 0.48
C LEU A 9 -31.78 5.77 -0.41
N ARG A 10 -31.08 5.96 -1.52
CA ARG A 10 -30.64 4.90 -2.43
C ARG A 10 -29.14 4.74 -2.34
N ALA A 11 -28.66 3.52 -2.17
CA ALA A 11 -27.23 3.23 -2.18
C ALA A 11 -26.62 3.62 -3.54
N THR A 12 -25.46 4.29 -3.50
CA THR A 12 -24.65 4.58 -4.70
C THR A 12 -24.02 3.30 -5.24
N THR A 13 -23.46 3.31 -6.46
CA THR A 13 -22.74 2.13 -6.99
C THR A 13 -21.59 1.70 -6.07
N LEU A 14 -20.88 2.67 -5.48
CA LEU A 14 -19.89 2.38 -4.43
C LEU A 14 -20.57 1.76 -3.22
N GLY A 15 -21.66 2.36 -2.73
CA GLY A 15 -22.43 1.85 -1.60
C GLY A 15 -22.92 0.41 -1.80
N VAL A 16 -23.37 0.06 -3.02
CA VAL A 16 -23.75 -1.31 -3.39
C VAL A 16 -22.53 -2.23 -3.43
N ALA A 17 -21.42 -1.79 -4.06
CA ALA A 17 -20.19 -2.57 -4.11
C ALA A 17 -19.58 -2.82 -2.71
N THR A 18 -19.72 -1.87 -1.78
CA THR A 18 -19.28 -1.99 -0.38
C THR A 18 -20.31 -2.66 0.52
N SER A 19 -21.58 -2.72 0.10
CA SER A 19 -22.63 -3.40 0.87
C SER A 19 -22.44 -4.92 0.92
N ARG A 20 -21.56 -5.45 0.07
CA ARG A 20 -21.38 -6.89 -0.16
C ARG A 20 -20.02 -7.52 0.18
N PRO A 21 -18.99 -6.88 0.77
CA PRO A 21 -17.84 -7.67 1.23
C PRO A 21 -17.28 -7.35 2.62
N THR A 22 -16.49 -8.32 3.07
CA THR A 22 -15.55 -8.50 4.19
C THR A 22 -14.60 -7.32 4.54
N LEU A 23 -14.84 -6.11 4.04
CA LEU A 23 -13.98 -4.93 4.22
C LEU A 23 -14.76 -3.80 4.90
N GLN A 24 -14.13 -3.12 5.85
CA GLN A 24 -14.70 -1.93 6.48
C GLN A 24 -14.84 -0.79 5.45
N LEU A 25 -15.85 0.07 5.60
CA LEU A 25 -16.12 1.19 4.68
C LEU A 25 -14.90 2.11 4.50
N THR A 26 -14.17 2.37 5.58
CA THR A 26 -12.92 3.13 5.60
C THR A 26 -11.87 2.50 4.68
N THR A 27 -11.68 1.17 4.78
CA THR A 27 -10.79 0.41 3.90
C THR A 27 -11.25 0.46 2.45
N ALA A 28 -12.55 0.34 2.18
CA ALA A 28 -13.08 0.41 0.82
C ALA A 28 -12.86 1.78 0.16
N LEU A 29 -13.03 2.87 0.91
CA LEU A 29 -12.72 4.22 0.43
C LEU A 29 -11.23 4.39 0.12
N ALA A 30 -10.35 3.85 0.97
CA ALA A 30 -8.91 3.87 0.73
C ALA A 30 -8.51 3.07 -0.52
N VAL A 31 -9.09 1.88 -0.73
CA VAL A 31 -8.89 1.09 -1.94
C VAL A 31 -9.36 1.84 -3.18
N LEU A 32 -10.54 2.46 -3.12
CA LEU A 32 -11.04 3.28 -4.23
C LEU A 32 -10.10 4.45 -4.56
N ALA A 33 -9.53 5.09 -3.53
CA ALA A 33 -8.58 6.18 -3.72
C ALA A 33 -7.30 5.70 -4.45
N ASP A 34 -6.73 4.57 -4.04
CA ASP A 34 -5.57 3.99 -4.72
C ASP A 34 -5.89 3.59 -6.17
N LEU A 35 -7.05 2.99 -6.43
CA LEU A 35 -7.47 2.62 -7.79
C LEU A 35 -7.66 3.86 -8.68
N ARG A 36 -8.25 4.92 -8.14
CA ARG A 36 -8.37 6.20 -8.84
C ARG A 36 -7.01 6.82 -9.12
N HIS A 37 -6.09 6.74 -8.17
CA HIS A 37 -4.72 7.22 -8.33
C HIS A 37 -4.00 6.47 -9.46
N ALA A 38 -4.02 5.14 -9.44
CA ALA A 38 -3.42 4.30 -10.48
C ALA A 38 -4.02 4.58 -11.87
N ARG A 39 -5.35 4.78 -11.95
CA ARG A 39 -6.01 5.12 -13.21
C ARG A 39 -5.59 6.50 -13.75
N ALA A 40 -5.37 7.47 -12.86
CA ALA A 40 -5.02 8.84 -13.25
C ALA A 40 -3.54 9.01 -13.58
N HIS A 41 -2.65 8.32 -12.88
CA HIS A 41 -1.19 8.51 -12.98
C HIS A 41 -0.48 7.37 -13.74
N GLY A 42 -1.24 6.35 -14.16
CA GLY A 42 -0.73 5.20 -14.88
C GLY A 42 -0.53 3.98 -13.97
N PHE A 43 -0.74 2.81 -14.57
CA PHE A 43 -0.54 1.52 -13.94
C PHE A 43 0.63 0.81 -14.62
N ALA A 44 1.57 0.31 -13.81
CA ALA A 44 2.74 -0.39 -14.32
C ALA A 44 2.39 -1.86 -14.54
N VAL A 45 2.57 -2.34 -15.77
CA VAL A 45 2.24 -3.71 -16.20
C VAL A 45 3.48 -4.56 -16.48
N ASP A 46 4.66 -3.93 -16.41
CA ASP A 46 5.97 -4.56 -16.61
C ASP A 46 6.43 -5.41 -15.43
N SER A 47 5.73 -5.33 -14.29
CA SER A 47 5.90 -6.24 -13.16
C SER A 47 4.63 -6.33 -12.32
N ASP A 48 4.55 -7.35 -11.47
CA ASP A 48 3.43 -7.56 -10.55
C ASP A 48 3.46 -6.61 -9.34
N LEU A 49 4.52 -5.82 -9.16
CA LEU A 49 4.70 -4.98 -7.96
C LEU A 49 3.57 -3.97 -7.76
N HIS A 50 3.08 -3.34 -8.83
CA HIS A 50 1.98 -2.37 -8.71
C HIS A 50 0.69 -3.08 -8.29
N LEU A 51 0.41 -4.25 -8.88
CA LEU A 51 -0.74 -5.07 -8.50
C LEU A 51 -0.63 -5.52 -7.04
N LEU A 52 0.53 -6.03 -6.62
CA LEU A 52 0.79 -6.42 -5.24
C LEU A 52 0.62 -5.26 -4.27
N PHE A 53 1.06 -4.04 -4.62
CA PHE A 53 0.82 -2.86 -3.80
C PHE A 53 -0.68 -2.58 -3.61
N LEU A 54 -1.50 -2.70 -4.67
CA LEU A 54 -2.96 -2.52 -4.57
C LEU A 54 -3.62 -3.62 -3.73
N LEU A 55 -3.12 -4.85 -3.81
CA LEU A 55 -3.62 -6.01 -3.04
C LEU A 55 -3.11 -6.05 -1.59
N THR A 56 -2.04 -5.31 -1.27
CA THR A 56 -1.47 -5.30 0.07
C THR A 56 -2.49 -4.69 1.07
N PRO A 57 -2.85 -5.42 2.15
CA PRO A 57 -3.85 -4.97 3.12
C PRO A 57 -3.52 -3.63 3.79
N ARG A 58 -4.55 -3.03 4.40
CA ARG A 58 -4.49 -1.77 5.15
C ARG A 58 -5.04 -1.94 6.57
N PRO A 59 -4.24 -1.71 7.62
CA PRO A 59 -2.77 -1.62 7.57
C PRO A 59 -2.14 -2.95 7.10
N PRO A 60 -0.90 -2.95 6.62
CA PRO A 60 -0.23 -4.20 6.26
C PRO A 60 -0.03 -5.07 7.51
N PRO A 61 -0.13 -6.41 7.39
CA PRO A 61 0.05 -7.32 8.53
C PRO A 61 1.50 -7.32 9.04
N ILE A 62 2.43 -6.87 8.20
CA ILE A 62 3.85 -6.80 8.47
C ILE A 62 4.15 -5.49 9.23
N GLN A 63 4.19 -5.57 10.57
CA GLN A 63 4.61 -4.45 11.43
C GLN A 63 6.14 -4.25 11.45
N THR A 64 6.92 -5.13 10.81
CA THR A 64 8.39 -5.07 10.88
C THR A 64 9.01 -3.89 10.15
N VAL A 65 8.32 -3.24 9.20
CA VAL A 65 8.82 -2.00 8.56
C VAL A 65 9.20 -0.95 9.59
N ASP A 66 8.44 -0.86 10.69
CA ASP A 66 8.69 0.10 11.76
C ASP A 66 10.11 0.00 12.35
N GLN A 67 10.75 -1.16 12.21
CA GLN A 67 12.12 -1.43 12.71
C GLN A 67 13.17 -1.39 11.59
N PHE A 68 12.77 -1.28 10.33
CA PHE A 68 13.64 -1.51 9.17
C PHE A 68 13.67 -0.38 8.14
N TRP A 69 13.39 0.87 8.55
CA TRP A 69 13.40 2.03 7.63
C TRP A 69 14.73 2.24 6.89
N GLN A 70 15.88 2.06 7.55
CA GLN A 70 17.20 2.13 6.90
C GLN A 70 17.40 1.02 5.87
N ARG A 71 16.92 -0.19 6.18
CA ARG A 71 16.98 -1.33 5.28
C ARG A 71 16.05 -1.12 4.08
N PHE A 72 14.85 -0.57 4.31
CA PHE A 72 13.95 -0.18 3.24
C PHE A 72 14.61 0.84 2.31
N GLN A 73 15.25 1.87 2.84
CA GLN A 73 15.99 2.84 2.01
C GLN A 73 17.04 2.15 1.12
N ARG A 74 17.90 1.30 1.70
CA ARG A 74 18.91 0.55 0.94
C ARG A 74 18.30 -0.33 -0.15
N ILE A 75 17.22 -1.06 0.15
CA ILE A 75 16.52 -1.90 -0.81
C ILE A 75 15.97 -1.03 -1.95
N PHE A 76 15.30 0.07 -1.62
CA PHE A 76 14.71 0.99 -2.59
C PHE A 76 15.75 1.61 -3.52
N ASP A 77 16.91 2.02 -2.97
CA ASP A 77 18.01 2.59 -3.74
C ASP A 77 18.63 1.55 -4.71
N GLY A 78 18.61 0.27 -4.33
CA GLY A 78 19.08 -0.86 -5.14
C GLY A 78 18.06 -1.42 -6.15
N LEU A 79 16.81 -0.92 -6.17
CA LEU A 79 15.79 -1.45 -7.07
C LEU A 79 16.13 -1.22 -8.55
N PRO A 80 15.82 -2.18 -9.44
CA PRO A 80 15.79 -1.95 -10.87
C PRO A 80 14.91 -0.75 -11.22
N ALA A 81 15.27 -0.04 -12.30
CA ALA A 81 14.59 1.20 -12.69
C ALA A 81 13.07 1.04 -12.86
N GLY A 82 12.60 -0.11 -13.38
CA GLY A 82 11.17 -0.42 -13.51
C GLY A 82 10.46 -0.48 -12.15
N LEU A 83 11.00 -1.22 -11.18
CA LEU A 83 10.40 -1.34 -9.84
C LEU A 83 10.44 -0.03 -9.06
N ARG A 84 11.53 0.74 -9.21
CA ARG A 84 11.63 2.09 -8.63
C ARG A 84 10.62 3.07 -9.24
N ARG A 85 10.32 2.93 -10.54
CA ARG A 85 9.24 3.68 -11.21
C ARG A 85 7.88 3.35 -10.58
N VAL A 86 7.62 2.08 -10.26
CA VAL A 86 6.38 1.69 -9.53
C VAL A 86 6.29 2.41 -8.19
N GLY A 87 7.38 2.45 -7.42
CA GLY A 87 7.43 3.22 -6.17
C GLY A 87 7.02 4.68 -6.36
N THR A 88 7.55 5.33 -7.40
CA THR A 88 7.18 6.72 -7.73
C THR A 88 5.69 6.84 -8.10
N LEU A 89 5.17 5.92 -8.91
CA LEU A 89 3.76 5.89 -9.35
C LEU A 89 2.76 5.68 -8.21
N VAL A 90 3.16 5.00 -7.13
CA VAL A 90 2.30 4.81 -5.96
C VAL A 90 2.55 5.87 -4.88
N GLY A 91 3.45 6.82 -5.12
CA GLY A 91 3.71 7.96 -4.25
C GLY A 91 4.77 7.72 -3.16
N ILE A 92 5.76 6.87 -3.44
CA ILE A 92 6.99 6.71 -2.65
C ILE A 92 8.04 7.70 -3.16
N SER A 93 8.57 8.51 -2.24
CA SER A 93 9.66 9.45 -2.48
C SER A 93 10.95 8.92 -1.85
N ALA A 94 12.02 8.88 -2.65
CA ALA A 94 13.35 8.52 -2.17
C ALA A 94 13.87 9.51 -1.10
N GLU A 95 13.50 10.79 -1.21
CA GLU A 95 13.85 11.81 -0.21
C GLU A 95 13.14 11.57 1.12
N ARG A 96 11.83 11.31 1.08
CA ARG A 96 11.06 10.99 2.28
C ARG A 96 11.55 9.70 2.92
N LEU A 97 11.88 8.69 2.12
CA LEU A 97 12.42 7.43 2.62
C LEU A 97 13.79 7.62 3.28
N ARG A 98 14.68 8.43 2.68
CA ARG A 98 15.94 8.87 3.31
C ARG A 98 15.71 9.59 4.63
N HIS A 99 14.73 10.49 4.69
CA HIS A 99 14.38 11.16 5.93
C HIS A 99 13.91 10.16 7.00
N TRP A 100 13.00 9.24 6.68
CA TRP A 100 12.50 8.24 7.63
C TRP A 100 13.51 7.16 8.02
N ALA A 101 14.54 6.92 7.21
CA ALA A 101 15.67 6.08 7.59
C ALA A 101 16.41 6.62 8.82
N HIS A 102 16.43 7.94 9.01
CA HIS A 102 17.07 8.60 10.16
C HIS A 102 16.07 9.11 11.20
N HIS A 103 14.84 9.43 10.78
CA HIS A 103 13.78 9.99 11.60
C HIS A 103 12.47 9.25 11.33
N PRO A 104 12.34 8.00 11.80
CA PRO A 104 11.19 7.17 11.48
C PRO A 104 9.89 7.77 12.04
N PRO A 105 8.75 7.57 11.35
CA PRO A 105 7.45 7.92 11.92
C PRO A 105 7.20 7.10 13.20
N PRO A 106 6.26 7.53 14.07
CA PRO A 106 5.87 6.73 15.22
C PRO A 106 5.46 5.31 14.83
N PHE A 107 5.76 4.34 15.70
CA PHE A 107 5.42 2.93 15.49
C PHE A 107 3.93 2.77 15.20
N GLY A 108 3.56 2.15 14.07
CA GLY A 108 2.16 2.03 13.64
C GLY A 108 1.42 3.35 13.37
N GLY A 109 2.09 4.50 13.48
CA GLY A 109 1.55 5.84 13.31
C GLY A 109 1.94 6.49 11.98
N GLY A 110 1.96 7.83 11.94
CA GLY A 110 2.38 8.59 10.74
C GLY A 110 1.33 8.70 9.63
N GLY A 111 0.09 8.27 9.90
CA GLY A 111 -1.05 8.44 9.00
C GLY A 111 -0.93 7.71 7.66
N ALA A 112 -1.71 8.16 6.68
CA ALA A 112 -1.82 7.51 5.38
C ALA A 112 -0.49 7.50 4.57
N GLU A 113 0.39 8.48 4.79
CA GLU A 113 1.71 8.49 4.14
C GLU A 113 2.58 7.37 4.69
N ALA A 114 2.74 7.25 6.01
CA ALA A 114 3.55 6.17 6.58
C ALA A 114 2.98 4.79 6.24
N GLU A 115 1.66 4.64 6.28
CA GLU A 115 0.99 3.40 5.87
C GLU A 115 1.30 3.03 4.42
N ARG A 116 1.26 3.98 3.48
CA ARG A 116 1.63 3.74 2.08
C ARG A 116 3.04 3.16 1.93
N TYR A 117 4.00 3.68 2.68
CA TYR A 117 5.38 3.20 2.62
C TYR A 117 5.51 1.80 3.23
N ARG A 118 4.84 1.54 4.35
CA ARG A 118 4.79 0.17 4.92
C ARG A 118 4.20 -0.82 3.92
N ARG A 119 3.14 -0.44 3.22
CA ARG A 119 2.51 -1.27 2.19
C ARG A 119 3.43 -1.52 1.01
N PHE A 120 4.17 -0.50 0.56
CA PHE A 120 5.14 -0.68 -0.52
C PHE A 120 6.26 -1.64 -0.12
N PHE A 121 6.80 -1.53 1.09
CA PHE A 121 7.78 -2.49 1.58
C PHE A 121 7.21 -3.91 1.65
N ALA A 122 6.00 -4.08 2.19
CA ALA A 122 5.33 -5.38 2.21
C ALA A 122 5.10 -5.93 0.79
N ALA A 123 4.78 -5.08 -0.18
CA ALA A 123 4.64 -5.49 -1.58
C ALA A 123 5.97 -5.97 -2.19
N LEU A 124 7.12 -5.40 -1.79
CA LEU A 124 8.44 -5.90 -2.19
C LEU A 124 8.73 -7.30 -1.63
N VAL A 125 8.39 -7.52 -0.35
CA VAL A 125 8.49 -8.86 0.26
C VAL A 125 7.62 -9.87 -0.49
N LEU A 126 6.37 -9.49 -0.78
CA LEU A 126 5.44 -10.35 -1.52
C LEU A 126 5.93 -10.62 -2.94
N LEU A 127 6.54 -9.63 -3.61
CA LEU A 127 7.11 -9.80 -4.94
C LEU A 127 8.17 -10.90 -4.92
N ASP A 128 9.10 -10.84 -3.97
CA ASP A 128 10.16 -11.83 -3.83
C ASP A 128 9.62 -13.24 -3.52
N VAL A 129 8.51 -13.32 -2.77
CA VAL A 129 7.82 -14.58 -2.49
C VAL A 129 7.16 -15.16 -3.74
N ILE A 130 6.45 -14.36 -4.54
CA ILE A 130 5.80 -14.86 -5.78
C ILE A 130 6.81 -15.16 -6.90
N GLU A 131 7.99 -14.54 -6.86
CA GLU A 131 9.13 -14.87 -7.72
C GLU A 131 9.87 -16.14 -7.26
N GLU A 132 9.31 -16.88 -6.30
CA GLU A 132 9.82 -18.16 -5.79
C GLU A 132 11.23 -18.08 -5.20
N LYS A 133 11.63 -16.91 -4.67
CA LYS A 133 12.90 -16.80 -3.94
C LYS A 133 12.83 -17.65 -2.67
N LYS A 134 13.97 -18.24 -2.29
CA LYS A 134 14.08 -19.04 -1.06
C LYS A 134 13.65 -18.19 0.14
N VAL A 135 12.81 -18.75 1.00
CA VAL A 135 12.32 -18.07 2.21
C VAL A 135 13.47 -17.53 3.06
N ALA A 136 14.57 -18.29 3.21
CA ALA A 136 15.75 -17.84 3.94
C ALA A 136 16.41 -16.59 3.32
N THR A 137 16.40 -16.47 1.99
CA THR A 137 16.92 -15.30 1.27
C THR A 137 16.03 -14.09 1.54
N VAL A 138 14.71 -14.24 1.36
CA VAL A 138 13.72 -13.19 1.66
C VAL A 138 13.84 -12.74 3.12
N ALA A 139 13.94 -13.69 4.04
CA ALA A 139 14.12 -13.42 5.46
C ALA A 139 15.37 -12.57 5.72
N SER A 140 16.52 -12.99 5.22
CA SER A 140 17.78 -12.26 5.41
C SER A 140 17.77 -10.85 4.80
N GLU A 141 17.10 -10.67 3.65
CA GLU A 141 17.05 -9.39 2.94
C GLU A 141 16.18 -8.37 3.68
N TYR A 142 15.00 -8.78 4.12
CA TYR A 142 14.00 -7.89 4.74
C TYR A 142 14.04 -7.87 6.28
N GLY A 143 14.83 -8.74 6.93
CA GLY A 143 15.00 -8.77 8.39
C GLY A 143 14.06 -9.72 9.12
N GLN A 144 13.91 -10.95 8.62
CA GLN A 144 13.31 -12.07 9.33
C GLN A 144 14.38 -13.12 9.64
#